data_AF-A0A955JG50-F1
#
_entry.id   AF-A0A955JG50-F1
#
_cell.length_a   1.000
_cell.length_b   1.000
_cell.length_c   1.000
_cell.angle_alpha   90.00
_cell.angle_beta   90.00
_cell.angle_gamma   90.00
#
_symmetry.space_group_name_H-M   'P 1'
#
loop_
_entity.id
_entity.type
_entity.pdbx_description
1 polymer ?
#
loop_
_entity_poly.entity_id
_entity_poly.type
_entity_poly.pdbx_seq_one_letter_code
_entity_poly.pdbx_strand_id
1 'polypeptide(L)'
;MKPDSISELDRREARIHGARMGQSSCGQQLAGGNETLEMSERVVATPYGGIGLIHRLARQIGLPDLIDDALSLLKLHLPYHESDHVLNIAYNVVCGGKTLDDIERLRNDEAYLRSLGTCRLPDPTTAGDFLRRFRLEDID
;
A
#
# COMPACT_ATOMS: atom_id res chain seq x y z
N MET A 1 -47.52 -0.75 -7.63
CA MET A 1 -46.36 0.11 -7.92
C MET A 1 -45.31 -0.18 -6.85
N LYS A 2 -44.39 -1.13 -7.11
CA LYS A 2 -43.32 -1.49 -6.16
C LYS A 2 -42.20 -0.45 -6.32
N PRO A 3 -41.70 0.18 -5.24
CA PRO A 3 -40.58 1.11 -5.34
C PRO A 3 -39.28 0.37 -5.67
N ASP A 4 -38.43 1.03 -6.46
CA ASP A 4 -37.23 0.52 -7.10
C ASP A 4 -36.13 0.12 -6.11
N SER A 5 -35.98 -1.19 -5.91
CA SER A 5 -34.96 -1.85 -5.07
C SER A 5 -33.52 -1.57 -5.49
N ILE A 6 -33.31 -1.03 -6.71
CA ILE A 6 -32.00 -0.63 -7.23
C ILE A 6 -31.54 0.68 -6.56
N SER A 7 -32.45 1.62 -6.28
CA SER A 7 -32.12 2.92 -5.67
C SER A 7 -31.76 2.83 -4.20
N GLU A 8 -32.27 1.81 -3.49
CA GLU A 8 -31.96 1.58 -2.08
C GLU A 8 -30.60 0.90 -1.89
N LEU A 9 -30.17 0.05 -2.83
CA LEU A 9 -28.84 -0.56 -2.85
C LEU A 9 -27.75 0.50 -3.08
N ASP A 10 -27.96 1.39 -4.04
CA ASP A 10 -27.05 2.48 -4.37
C ASP A 10 -26.88 3.48 -3.20
N ARG A 11 -27.97 3.76 -2.48
CA ARG A 11 -27.94 4.54 -1.22
C ARG A 11 -27.29 3.80 -0.05
N ARG A 12 -27.24 2.46 -0.08
CA ARG A 12 -26.59 1.63 0.94
C ARG A 12 -25.08 1.58 0.70
N GLU A 13 -24.65 1.45 -0.56
CA GLU A 13 -23.25 1.53 -0.97
C GLU A 13 -22.64 2.90 -0.66
N ALA A 14 -23.35 3.99 -0.98
CA ALA A 14 -22.92 5.35 -0.65
C ALA A 14 -22.73 5.56 0.88
N ARG A 15 -23.55 4.89 1.71
CA ARG A 15 -23.47 4.98 3.18
C ARG A 15 -22.28 4.21 3.76
N ILE A 16 -21.93 3.06 3.16
CA ILE A 16 -20.74 2.28 3.54
C ILE A 16 -19.46 3.05 3.17
N HIS A 17 -19.46 3.74 2.02
CA HIS A 17 -18.33 4.56 1.58
C HIS A 17 -18.12 5.84 2.42
N GLY A 18 -19.20 6.48 2.89
CA GLY A 18 -19.10 7.71 3.70
C GLY A 18 -18.58 7.52 5.13
N ALA A 19 -18.81 6.35 5.74
CA ALA A 19 -18.51 6.12 7.16
C ALA A 19 -17.04 5.76 7.47
N ARG A 20 -16.20 5.49 6.45
CA ARG A 20 -14.76 5.22 6.63
C ARG A 20 -13.87 6.46 6.49
N MET A 21 -14.45 7.65 6.36
CA MET A 21 -13.73 8.93 6.38
C MET A 21 -13.41 9.34 7.83
N GLY A 22 -12.62 8.52 8.52
CA GLY A 22 -11.79 8.99 9.62
C GLY A 22 -10.60 9.74 9.00
N GLN A 23 -10.47 11.02 9.32
CA GLN A 23 -9.41 11.89 8.84
C GLN A 23 -8.03 11.29 9.18
N SER A 24 -7.40 10.62 8.22
CA SER A 24 -5.95 10.34 8.26
C SER A 24 -5.29 11.24 7.22
N SER A 25 -4.54 12.24 7.66
CA SER A 25 -3.73 13.15 6.84
C SER A 25 -2.53 12.45 6.18
N CYS A 26 -2.65 11.16 5.88
CA CYS A 26 -1.60 10.35 5.31
C CYS A 26 -1.94 10.16 3.83
N GLY A 27 -1.20 10.85 2.96
CA GLY A 27 -1.31 10.68 1.51
C GLY A 27 -0.86 9.28 1.06
N GLN A 28 -0.40 9.17 -0.19
CA GLN A 28 0.30 7.98 -0.70
C GLN A 28 1.28 7.43 0.35
N GLN A 29 1.12 6.16 0.70
CA GLN A 29 1.76 5.59 1.89
C GLN A 29 3.27 5.38 1.69
N LEU A 30 3.71 5.17 0.46
CA LEU A 30 5.12 5.01 0.06
C LEU A 30 5.64 6.24 -0.71
N ALA A 31 4.92 7.37 -0.70
CA ALA A 31 5.35 8.57 -1.42
C ALA A 31 6.14 9.59 -0.61
N GLY A 32 6.28 9.45 0.72
CA GLY A 32 6.98 10.50 1.46
C GLY A 32 6.96 10.49 2.98
N GLY A 33 8.06 10.03 3.59
CA GLY A 33 8.50 10.42 4.93
C GLY A 33 10.03 10.58 4.98
N ASN A 34 10.54 11.39 5.91
CA ASN A 34 11.97 11.41 6.24
C ASN A 34 12.34 10.06 6.86
N GLU A 35 13.14 9.26 6.15
CA GLU A 35 13.65 7.97 6.60
C GLU A 35 14.74 8.17 7.68
N THR A 36 14.33 8.15 8.94
CA THR A 36 15.26 8.24 10.09
C THR A 36 15.72 6.86 10.50
N LEU A 37 17.01 6.55 10.26
CA LEU A 37 17.71 5.44 10.89
C LEU A 37 18.19 5.90 12.27
N GLU A 38 17.37 5.72 13.31
CA GLU A 38 17.76 6.03 14.69
C GLU A 38 18.39 4.82 15.39
N MET A 39 19.55 5.03 16.00
CA MET A 39 20.19 4.08 16.92
C MET A 39 19.93 4.57 18.36
N SER A 40 18.87 4.04 19.00
CA SER A 40 18.42 4.44 20.35
C SER A 40 18.53 3.30 21.36
N GLU A 41 18.70 3.61 22.65
CA GLU A 41 18.82 2.65 23.76
C GLU A 41 17.57 1.77 23.96
N ARG A 42 16.44 2.11 23.34
CA ARG A 42 15.29 1.21 23.12
C ARG A 42 15.30 0.73 21.67
N VAL A 43 15.87 -0.44 21.44
CA VAL A 43 16.06 -0.99 20.09
C VAL A 43 14.74 -1.54 19.55
N VAL A 44 14.01 -0.74 18.78
CA VAL A 44 13.03 -1.27 17.81
C VAL A 44 13.84 -1.60 16.56
N ALA A 45 14.19 -2.87 16.39
CA ALA A 45 15.00 -3.35 15.27
C ALA A 45 14.20 -4.26 14.35
N THR A 46 14.53 -4.20 13.07
CA THR A 46 14.07 -5.13 12.05
C THR A 46 15.29 -5.84 11.46
N PRO A 47 15.22 -7.13 11.10
CA PRO A 47 16.29 -7.80 10.36
C PRO A 47 16.47 -7.22 8.94
N TYR A 48 15.56 -6.35 8.50
CA TYR A 48 15.50 -5.75 7.17
C TYR A 48 16.11 -4.34 7.11
N GLY A 49 17.22 -4.10 7.80
CA GLY A 49 17.82 -2.75 7.88
C GLY A 49 18.17 -2.11 6.52
N GLY A 50 18.36 -2.92 5.47
CA GLY A 50 18.61 -2.43 4.10
C GLY A 50 17.36 -1.90 3.38
N ILE A 51 16.15 -2.13 3.90
CA ILE A 51 14.92 -1.78 3.17
C ILE A 51 14.76 -0.27 2.98
N GLY A 52 15.16 0.53 3.97
CA GLY A 52 15.13 1.99 3.85
C GLY A 52 16.00 2.50 2.69
N LEU A 53 17.18 1.88 2.47
CA LEU A 53 18.06 2.24 1.35
C LEU A 53 17.45 1.86 0.00
N ILE A 54 16.83 0.68 -0.10
CA ILE A 54 16.14 0.23 -1.32
C ILE A 54 14.95 1.15 -1.61
N HIS A 55 14.19 1.52 -0.59
CA HIS A 55 13.07 2.43 -0.72
C HIS A 55 13.50 3.83 -1.17
N ARG A 56 14.54 4.37 -0.54
CA ARG A 56 15.16 5.63 -0.95
C ARG A 56 15.61 5.59 -2.40
N LEU A 57 16.29 4.52 -2.81
CA LEU A 57 16.75 4.36 -4.19
C LEU A 57 15.57 4.37 -5.16
N ALA A 58 14.53 3.58 -4.89
CA ALA A 58 13.31 3.55 -5.69
C ALA A 58 12.71 4.95 -5.88
N ARG A 59 12.67 5.75 -4.81
CA ARG A 59 12.18 7.13 -4.88
C ARG A 59 13.13 8.06 -5.64
N GLN A 60 14.45 7.94 -5.45
CA GLN A 60 15.43 8.78 -6.13
C GLN A 60 15.45 8.57 -7.65
N ILE A 61 15.12 7.38 -8.13
CA ILE A 61 15.00 7.09 -9.56
C ILE A 61 13.59 7.36 -10.12
N GLY A 62 12.65 7.83 -9.30
CA GLY A 62 11.27 8.10 -9.71
C GLY A 62 10.45 6.83 -10.01
N LEU A 63 10.83 5.68 -9.43
CA LEU A 63 10.14 4.41 -9.68
C LEU A 63 8.65 4.45 -9.28
N PRO A 64 8.24 5.02 -8.13
CA PRO A 64 6.82 5.11 -7.79
C PRO A 64 6.03 5.87 -8.86
N ASP A 65 6.54 7.01 -9.31
CA ASP A 65 5.87 7.87 -10.30
C ASP A 65 5.72 7.12 -11.64
N LEU A 66 6.78 6.42 -12.07
CA LEU A 66 6.73 5.60 -13.29
C LEU A 66 5.72 4.47 -13.21
N ILE A 67 5.52 3.87 -12.03
CA ILE A 67 4.51 2.83 -11.83
C ILE A 67 3.10 3.43 -11.89
N ASP A 68 2.89 4.57 -11.22
CA ASP A 68 1.60 5.26 -11.21
C ASP A 68 1.22 5.79 -12.61
N ASP A 69 2.21 6.17 -13.44
CA ASP A 69 1.98 6.56 -14.83
C ASP A 69 1.70 5.36 -15.75
N ALA A 70 2.32 4.20 -15.49
CA ALA A 70 2.18 3.00 -16.32
C ALA A 70 0.91 2.20 -15.99
N LEU A 71 0.39 2.28 -14.77
CA LEU A 71 -0.73 1.47 -14.30
C LEU A 71 -1.91 2.34 -13.88
N SER A 72 -3.06 2.12 -14.51
CA SER A 72 -4.33 2.76 -14.12
C SER A 72 -5.37 1.71 -13.72
N LEU A 73 -5.10 0.97 -12.64
CA LEU A 73 -5.92 -0.16 -12.19
C LEU A 73 -6.94 0.23 -11.11
N LEU A 74 -6.62 1.25 -10.31
CA LEU A 74 -7.49 1.73 -9.25
C LEU A 74 -8.40 2.85 -9.78
N LYS A 75 -9.70 2.72 -9.53
CA LYS A 75 -10.67 3.79 -9.80
C LYS A 75 -10.60 4.92 -8.76
N LEU A 76 -10.11 4.60 -7.56
CA LEU A 76 -10.01 5.51 -6.43
C LEU A 76 -8.69 5.22 -5.71
N HIS A 77 -7.86 6.25 -5.61
CA HIS A 77 -6.55 6.20 -4.95
C HIS A 77 -6.66 6.61 -3.48
N LEU A 78 -7.43 5.85 -2.70
CA LEU A 78 -7.57 6.08 -1.26
C LEU A 78 -7.51 4.76 -0.49
N PRO A 79 -6.53 4.55 0.41
CA PRO A 79 -5.36 5.38 0.70
C PRO A 79 -4.10 5.01 -0.11
N TYR A 80 -4.22 4.07 -1.05
CA TYR A 80 -3.10 3.48 -1.76
C TYR A 80 -3.14 3.83 -3.25
N HIS A 81 -1.97 3.98 -3.82
CA HIS A 81 -1.73 4.04 -5.26
C HIS A 81 -1.20 2.70 -5.81
N GLU A 82 -1.14 2.58 -7.13
CA GLU A 82 -0.60 1.41 -7.82
C GLU A 82 0.84 1.14 -7.37
N SER A 83 1.67 2.18 -7.29
CA SER A 83 3.03 2.12 -6.75
C SER A 83 3.07 1.57 -5.32
N ASP A 84 2.13 1.96 -4.45
CA ASP A 84 2.05 1.46 -3.08
C ASP A 84 1.86 -0.06 -3.05
N HIS A 85 1.00 -0.59 -3.92
CA HIS A 85 0.77 -2.03 -4.02
C HIS A 85 1.96 -2.78 -4.62
N VAL A 86 2.51 -2.27 -5.72
CA VAL A 86 3.65 -2.90 -6.41
C VAL A 86 4.87 -2.93 -5.50
N LEU A 87 5.21 -1.81 -4.85
CA LEU A 87 6.35 -1.75 -3.95
C LEU A 87 6.14 -2.59 -2.69
N ASN A 88 4.92 -2.66 -2.14
CA ASN A 88 4.63 -3.54 -1.01
C ASN A 88 4.88 -5.02 -1.36
N ILE A 89 4.42 -5.47 -2.52
CA ILE A 89 4.64 -6.85 -2.99
C ILE A 89 6.13 -7.10 -3.28
N ALA A 90 6.81 -6.17 -3.93
CA ALA A 90 8.24 -6.28 -4.23
C ALA A 90 9.08 -6.34 -2.95
N TYR A 91 8.81 -5.47 -1.98
CA TYR A 91 9.53 -5.44 -0.71
C TYR A 91 9.26 -6.67 0.14
N ASN A 92 8.06 -7.25 0.06
CA ASN A 92 7.78 -8.55 0.66
C ASN A 92 8.76 -9.63 0.17
N VAL A 93 8.98 -9.71 -1.15
CA VAL A 93 9.95 -10.65 -1.75
C VAL A 93 11.38 -10.34 -1.32
N VAL A 94 11.79 -9.07 -1.35
CA VAL A 94 13.13 -8.63 -0.91
C VAL A 94 13.40 -9.01 0.55
N CYS A 95 12.36 -8.96 1.40
CA CYS A 95 12.43 -9.34 2.81
C CYS A 95 12.28 -10.85 3.05
N GLY A 96 12.34 -11.66 1.99
CA GLY A 96 12.28 -13.13 2.04
C GLY A 96 10.88 -13.72 2.13
N GLY A 97 9.84 -12.90 1.94
CA GLY A 97 8.46 -13.38 1.79
C GLY A 97 8.30 -14.22 0.53
N LYS A 98 7.44 -15.23 0.61
CA LYS A 98 7.15 -16.18 -0.48
C LYS A 98 5.68 -16.13 -0.90
N THR A 99 4.83 -15.60 -0.04
CA THR A 99 3.38 -15.53 -0.22
C THR A 99 2.88 -14.12 0.08
N LEU A 100 1.67 -13.78 -0.38
CA LEU A 100 1.05 -12.50 -0.02
C LEU A 100 0.75 -12.43 1.48
N ASP A 101 0.48 -13.56 2.13
CA ASP A 101 0.23 -13.61 3.57
C ASP A 101 1.45 -13.17 4.40
N ASP A 102 2.67 -13.33 3.86
CA ASP A 102 3.90 -12.86 4.51
C ASP A 102 3.94 -11.32 4.66
N ILE A 103 3.13 -10.58 3.90
CA ILE A 103 2.96 -9.12 4.06
C ILE A 103 2.44 -8.79 5.45
N GLU A 104 1.62 -9.66 6.06
CA GLU A 104 1.08 -9.43 7.40
C GLU A 104 2.19 -9.29 8.45
N ARG A 105 3.29 -10.03 8.27
CA ARG A 105 4.45 -9.92 9.13
C ARG A 105 5.11 -8.55 9.05
N LEU A 106 5.23 -7.99 7.84
CA LEU A 106 5.82 -6.66 7.61
C LEU A 106 4.90 -5.54 8.07
N ARG A 107 3.58 -5.72 7.96
CA ARG A 107 2.57 -4.78 8.48
C ARG A 107 2.62 -4.61 9.99
N ASN A 108 3.07 -5.63 10.71
CA ASN A 108 3.17 -5.63 12.17
C ASN A 108 4.60 -5.32 12.67
N ASP A 109 5.56 -5.05 11.78
CA ASP A 109 6.93 -4.66 12.15
C ASP A 109 7.07 -3.12 12.16
N GLU A 110 7.06 -2.53 13.35
CA GLU A 110 7.19 -1.08 13.52
C GLU A 110 8.52 -0.53 12.98
N ALA A 111 9.63 -1.27 13.12
CA ALA A 111 10.93 -0.81 12.62
C ALA A 111 10.96 -0.82 11.09
N TYR A 112 10.32 -1.81 10.47
CA TYR A 112 10.13 -1.85 9.02
C TYR A 112 9.31 -0.66 8.52
N LEU A 113 8.15 -0.39 9.15
CA LEU A 113 7.30 0.74 8.76
C LEU A 113 8.00 2.09 8.94
N ARG A 114 8.75 2.27 10.05
CA ARG A 114 9.58 3.46 10.26
C ARG A 114 10.68 3.59 9.20
N SER A 115 11.31 2.49 8.79
CA SER A 115 12.36 2.50 7.76
C SER A 115 11.82 2.93 6.39
N LEU A 116 10.54 2.66 6.12
CA LEU A 116 9.84 3.12 4.91
C LEU A 116 9.22 4.52 5.06
N GLY A 117 9.20 5.09 6.26
CA GLY A 117 8.49 6.34 6.54
C GLY A 117 6.97 6.25 6.36
N THR A 118 6.39 5.05 6.50
CA THR A 118 4.98 4.78 6.24
C THR A 118 4.22 4.40 7.50
N CYS A 119 2.92 4.69 7.55
CA CYS A 119 2.06 4.34 8.69
C CYS A 119 1.37 2.99 8.52
N ARG A 120 1.18 2.52 7.28
CA ARG A 120 0.50 1.25 6.99
C ARG A 120 0.82 0.74 5.59
N LEU A 121 0.77 -0.57 5.43
CA LEU A 121 0.84 -1.23 4.12
C LEU A 121 -0.52 -1.86 3.77
N PRO A 122 -0.81 -2.03 2.47
CA PRO A 122 -1.91 -2.88 2.02
C PRO A 122 -1.83 -4.26 2.67
N ASP A 123 -2.95 -4.75 3.23
CA ASP A 123 -3.02 -6.10 3.77
C ASP A 123 -2.95 -7.17 2.65
N PRO A 124 -2.66 -8.44 2.99
CA PRO A 124 -2.56 -9.51 1.99
C PRO A 124 -3.79 -9.63 1.08
N THR A 125 -5.00 -9.44 1.62
CA THR A 125 -6.25 -9.53 0.84
C THR A 125 -6.43 -8.33 -0.07
N THR A 126 -6.01 -7.14 0.36
CA THR A 126 -5.96 -5.93 -0.46
C THR A 126 -4.93 -6.07 -1.58
N ALA A 127 -3.74 -6.61 -1.30
CA ALA A 127 -2.73 -6.90 -2.32
C ALA A 127 -3.22 -7.96 -3.33
N GLY A 128 -3.94 -8.98 -2.86
CA GLY A 128 -4.60 -9.95 -3.73
C GLY A 128 -5.70 -9.32 -4.60
N ASP A 129 -6.49 -8.40 -4.05
CA ASP A 129 -7.49 -7.67 -4.84
C ASP A 129 -6.85 -6.82 -5.94
N PHE A 130 -5.73 -6.15 -5.62
CA PHE A 130 -4.95 -5.39 -6.59
C PHE A 130 -4.48 -6.27 -7.76
N LEU A 131 -3.87 -7.43 -7.48
CA LEU A 131 -3.40 -8.34 -8.53
C LEU A 131 -4.52 -8.90 -9.42
N ARG A 132 -5.73 -9.07 -8.88
CA ARG A 132 -6.90 -9.52 -9.67
C ARG A 132 -7.41 -8.50 -10.68
N ARG A 133 -6.96 -7.24 -10.61
CA ARG A 133 -7.39 -6.17 -11.51
C ARG A 133 -6.63 -6.13 -12.82
N PHE A 134 -5.45 -6.75 -12.86
CA PHE A 134 -4.65 -6.85 -14.09
C PHE A 134 -5.38 -7.66 -15.17
N ARG A 135 -5.27 -7.18 -16.40
CA ARG A 135 -5.64 -7.87 -17.63
C ARG A 135 -4.38 -8.19 -18.42
N LEU A 136 -4.51 -9.04 -19.44
CA LEU A 136 -3.38 -9.37 -20.33
C LEU A 136 -2.80 -8.11 -20.99
N GLU A 137 -3.67 -7.16 -21.35
CA GLU A 137 -3.31 -5.85 -21.93
C GLU A 137 -2.39 -5.00 -21.03
N ASP A 138 -2.37 -5.26 -19.71
CA ASP A 138 -1.56 -4.51 -18.74
C ASP A 138 -0.16 -5.13 -18.53
N ILE A 139 0.13 -6.29 -19.15
CA ILE A 139 1.35 -7.10 -18.91
C ILE A 139 2.26 -7.15 -20.15
N ASP A 140 1.73 -6.87 -21.34
CA ASP A 140 2.41 -6.94 -22.64
C ASP A 140 3.03 -5.60 -23.07
#